data_AF-A0AAU9I663-F1
#
_entry.id   AF-A0AAU9I663-F1
#
_cell.length_a   1.000
_cell.length_b   1.000
_cell.length_c   1.000
_cell.angle_alpha   90.00
_cell.angle_beta   90.00
_cell.angle_gamma   90.00
#
_symmetry.space_group_name_H-M   'P 1'
#
loop_
_entity.id
_entity.type
_entity.pdbx_description
1 polymer ?
#
loop_
_entity_poly.entity_id
_entity_poly.type
_entity_poly.pdbx_seq_one_letter_code
_entity_poly.pdbx_strand_id
1 'polypeptide(L)'
;MYAVKGRSYRGINPGAQLLPGEVLHDTLPFDLLVPTSSERNEEIRMGIGRWIDDVARGNGYDNAVSCASYVSSGMQKNKAEALALVAWRDAVWAAAYALLAAPPVGVTTLAQVITLLPKPAAFGWVADPIELIQLPPVNPSA
;
A
#
# COMPACT_ATOMS: atom_id res chain seq x y z
N MET A 1 5.51 -14.75 -31.41
CA MET A 1 4.83 -15.95 -30.90
C MET A 1 5.23 -16.16 -29.46
N TYR A 2 4.40 -16.86 -28.71
CA TYR A 2 4.56 -17.10 -27.28
C TYR A 2 4.43 -18.59 -27.01
N ALA A 3 5.34 -19.11 -26.20
CA ALA A 3 5.18 -20.42 -25.59
C ALA A 3 4.60 -20.22 -24.19
N VAL A 4 3.43 -20.80 -23.92
CA VAL A 4 2.66 -20.59 -22.69
C VAL A 4 2.52 -21.91 -21.93
N LYS A 5 2.73 -21.88 -20.61
CA LYS A 5 2.51 -23.01 -19.71
C LYS A 5 1.89 -22.49 -18.40
N GLY A 6 0.63 -22.86 -18.16
CA GLY A 6 -0.13 -22.30 -17.03
C GLY A 6 -0.23 -20.79 -17.16
N ARG A 7 0.23 -20.05 -16.13
CA ARG A 7 0.33 -18.58 -16.16
C ARG A 7 1.69 -18.02 -16.60
N SER A 8 2.65 -18.89 -16.89
CA SER A 8 3.98 -18.48 -17.35
C SER A 8 4.03 -18.44 -18.86
N TYR A 9 4.77 -17.47 -19.40
CA TYR A 9 4.99 -17.35 -20.83
C TYR A 9 6.41 -16.89 -21.14
N ARG A 10 6.85 -17.20 -22.36
CA ARG A 10 8.09 -16.66 -22.95
C ARG A 10 7.88 -16.28 -24.41
N GLY A 11 8.50 -15.19 -24.84
CA GLY A 11 8.56 -14.83 -26.26
C GLY A 11 9.45 -15.80 -27.03
N ILE A 12 8.99 -16.27 -28.18
CA ILE A 12 9.72 -17.22 -29.02
C ILE A 12 9.72 -16.81 -30.49
N ASN A 13 10.83 -17.13 -31.16
CA ASN A 13 10.99 -16.96 -32.60
C ASN A 13 10.36 -18.12 -33.38
N PRO A 14 10.03 -17.94 -34.67
CA PRO A 14 9.64 -19.04 -35.54
C PRO A 14 10.66 -20.17 -35.57
N GLY A 15 10.18 -21.41 -35.44
CA GLY A 15 11.02 -22.61 -35.39
C GLY A 15 11.63 -22.93 -34.03
N ALA A 16 11.39 -22.13 -32.98
CA ALA A 16 11.82 -22.45 -31.64
C ALA A 16 11.11 -23.70 -31.10
N GLN A 17 11.86 -24.57 -30.42
CA GLN A 17 11.31 -25.78 -29.80
C GLN A 17 10.47 -25.41 -28.56
N LEU A 18 9.31 -26.07 -28.42
CA LEU A 18 8.48 -26.00 -27.22
C LEU A 18 9.01 -26.96 -26.15
N LEU A 19 8.98 -26.51 -24.90
CA LEU A 19 9.27 -27.34 -23.73
C LEU A 19 8.05 -28.19 -23.36
N PRO A 20 8.22 -29.27 -22.60
CA PRO A 20 7.10 -30.13 -22.17
C PRO A 20 5.99 -29.35 -21.45
N GLY A 21 4.79 -29.43 -22.01
CA GLY A 21 3.58 -28.75 -21.51
C GLY A 21 3.43 -27.29 -21.93
N GLU A 22 4.28 -26.79 -22.83
CA GLU A 22 4.06 -25.49 -23.46
C GLU A 22 3.12 -25.61 -24.67
N VAL A 23 2.27 -24.60 -24.84
CA VAL A 23 1.40 -24.43 -26.01
C VAL A 23 1.84 -23.18 -26.77
N LEU A 24 1.91 -23.28 -28.10
CA LEU A 24 2.21 -22.15 -28.96
C LEU A 24 0.99 -21.24 -29.10
N HIS A 25 1.21 -19.94 -28.94
CA HIS A 25 0.23 -18.90 -29.22
C HIS A 25 0.82 -17.82 -30.12
N ASP A 26 0.06 -17.37 -31.11
CA ASP A 26 0.46 -16.26 -31.97
C ASP A 26 0.43 -14.92 -31.22
N THR A 27 -0.54 -14.77 -30.32
CA THR A 27 -0.72 -13.63 -29.41
C THR A 27 -0.76 -14.11 -27.97
N LEU A 28 -0.22 -13.30 -27.05
CA LEU A 28 -0.27 -13.64 -25.63
C LEU A 28 -1.74 -13.67 -25.14
N PRO A 29 -2.22 -14.76 -24.50
CA PRO A 29 -3.58 -14.82 -23.99
C PRO A 29 -3.86 -13.70 -22.97
N PHE A 30 -4.99 -13.01 -23.14
CA PHE A 30 -5.34 -11.85 -22.32
C PHE A 30 -5.46 -12.17 -20.82
N ASP A 31 -5.95 -13.36 -20.46
CA ASP A 31 -6.10 -13.78 -19.06
C ASP A 31 -4.77 -13.88 -18.29
N LEU A 32 -3.63 -13.93 -19.00
CA LEU A 32 -2.29 -13.88 -18.41
C LEU A 32 -1.86 -12.45 -18.05
N LEU A 33 -2.49 -11.46 -18.67
CA LEU A 33 -2.23 -10.03 -18.43
C LEU A 33 -3.11 -9.48 -17.31
N VAL A 34 -4.24 -10.13 -17.02
CA VAL A 34 -5.12 -9.74 -15.92
C VAL A 34 -4.60 -10.33 -14.61
N PRO A 35 -4.35 -9.50 -13.57
CA PRO A 35 -3.97 -10.01 -12.26
C PRO A 35 -5.06 -10.92 -11.70
N THR A 36 -4.67 -12.02 -11.05
CA THR A 36 -5.58 -12.89 -10.32
C THR A 36 -6.21 -12.17 -9.13
N SER A 37 -7.29 -12.71 -8.58
CA SER A 37 -7.89 -12.14 -7.36
C SER A 37 -6.91 -12.12 -6.19
N SER A 38 -6.01 -13.11 -6.08
CA SER A 38 -4.97 -13.14 -5.04
C SER A 38 -3.94 -12.02 -5.23
N GLU A 39 -3.43 -11.84 -6.46
CA GLU A 39 -2.49 -10.78 -6.78
C GLU A 39 -3.10 -9.39 -6.53
N ARG A 40 -4.35 -9.16 -6.97
CA ARG A 40 -5.06 -7.90 -6.67
C ARG A 40 -5.25 -7.67 -5.18
N ASN A 41 -5.63 -8.70 -4.42
CA ASN A 41 -5.83 -8.58 -2.98
C ASN A 41 -4.52 -8.23 -2.26
N GLU A 42 -3.40 -8.79 -2.70
CA GLU A 42 -2.08 -8.46 -2.16
C GLU A 42 -1.68 -7.02 -2.50
N GLU A 43 -1.90 -6.58 -3.74
CA GLU A 43 -1.67 -5.19 -4.16
C GLU A 43 -2.47 -4.19 -3.31
N ILE A 44 -3.74 -4.52 -3.03
CA ILE A 44 -4.61 -3.73 -2.13
C ILE A 44 -4.05 -3.75 -0.71
N ARG A 45 -3.67 -4.92 -0.17
CA ARG A 45 -3.10 -5.03 1.18
C ARG A 45 -1.86 -4.14 1.33
N MET A 46 -0.92 -4.25 0.39
CA MET A 46 0.27 -3.38 0.39
C MET A 46 -0.09 -1.91 0.23
N GLY A 47 -1.11 -1.60 -0.59
CA GLY A 47 -1.62 -0.25 -0.79
C GLY A 47 -2.19 0.39 0.47
N ILE A 48 -2.92 -0.38 1.28
CA ILE A 48 -3.41 0.08 2.58
C ILE A 48 -2.24 0.45 3.51
N GLY A 49 -1.20 -0.39 3.56
CA GLY A 49 0.01 -0.10 4.32
C GLY A 49 0.67 1.21 3.89
N ARG A 50 0.87 1.40 2.58
CA ARG A 50 1.42 2.66 2.03
C ARG A 50 0.57 3.87 2.37
N TRP A 51 -0.76 3.76 2.28
CA TRP A 51 -1.67 4.83 2.66
C TRP A 51 -1.56 5.22 4.14
N ILE A 52 -1.43 4.23 5.04
CA ILE A 52 -1.21 4.49 6.46
C ILE A 52 0.12 5.21 6.68
N ASP A 53 1.18 4.79 5.97
CA ASP A 53 2.48 5.47 6.02
C ASP A 53 2.42 6.90 5.46
N ASP A 54 1.66 7.13 4.39
CA ASP A 54 1.45 8.47 3.81
C ASP A 54 0.79 9.41 4.82
N VAL A 55 -0.21 8.92 5.56
CA VAL A 55 -0.87 9.70 6.61
C VAL A 55 0.11 10.07 7.72
N ALA A 56 0.95 9.13 8.17
CA ALA A 56 1.99 9.41 9.16
C ALA A 56 3.02 10.43 8.65
N ARG A 57 3.44 10.31 7.38
CA ARG A 57 4.34 11.27 6.72
C ARG A 57 3.78 12.69 6.67
N GLY A 58 2.46 12.85 6.64
CA GLY A 58 1.79 14.15 6.75
C GLY A 58 2.13 14.93 8.03
N ASN A 59 2.54 14.25 9.11
CA ASN A 59 2.97 14.87 10.37
C ASN A 59 4.50 14.80 10.59
N GLY A 60 5.27 14.56 9.53
CA GLY A 60 6.73 14.57 9.60
C GLY A 60 7.38 13.30 10.15
N TYR A 61 6.63 12.20 10.26
CA TYR A 61 7.20 10.88 10.57
C TYR A 61 7.72 10.19 9.30
N ASP A 62 8.72 9.32 9.40
CA ASP A 62 9.21 8.56 8.22
C ASP A 62 8.14 7.60 7.67
N ASN A 63 7.36 7.00 8.58
CA ASN A 63 6.30 6.03 8.31
C ASN A 63 5.47 5.81 9.59
N ALA A 64 4.46 4.94 9.51
CA ALA A 64 3.58 4.65 10.63
C ALA A 64 4.30 3.97 11.81
N VAL A 65 5.33 3.17 11.55
CA VAL A 65 6.13 2.51 12.60
C VAL A 65 6.93 3.52 13.40
N SER A 66 7.52 4.52 12.73
CA SER A 66 8.25 5.62 13.37
C SER A 66 7.36 6.37 14.36
N CYS A 67 6.15 6.76 13.95
CA CYS A 67 5.18 7.37 14.85
C CYS A 67 4.76 6.44 16.00
N ALA A 68 4.39 5.19 15.68
CA ALA A 68 3.95 4.20 16.68
C ALA A 68 5.03 3.89 17.73
N SER A 69 6.31 4.11 17.44
CA SER A 69 7.38 3.92 18.43
C SER A 69 7.25 4.85 19.65
N TYR A 70 6.54 5.98 19.52
CA TYR A 70 6.39 6.98 20.59
C TYR A 70 5.24 6.70 21.58
N VAL A 71 4.56 5.55 21.51
CA VAL A 71 3.45 5.20 22.44
C VAL A 71 3.84 5.26 23.93
N SER A 72 5.13 5.09 24.25
CA SER A 72 5.68 5.19 25.61
C SER A 72 6.50 6.46 25.85
N SER A 73 6.51 7.42 24.91
CA SER A 73 7.30 8.65 25.01
C SER A 73 6.91 9.51 26.21
N GLY A 74 7.89 10.20 26.80
CA GLY A 74 7.66 11.24 27.80
C GLY A 74 7.10 12.54 27.20
N MET A 75 7.29 12.75 25.89
CA MET A 75 6.72 13.90 25.17
C MET A 75 5.24 13.65 24.88
N GLN A 76 4.37 14.41 25.54
CA GLN A 76 2.92 14.20 25.49
C GLN A 76 2.34 14.31 24.06
N LYS A 77 2.85 15.24 23.24
CA LYS A 77 2.44 15.38 21.83
C LYS A 77 2.66 14.08 21.05
N ASN A 78 3.91 13.62 20.97
CA ASN A 78 4.27 12.43 20.20
C ASN A 78 3.56 11.19 20.73
N LYS A 79 3.38 11.07 22.05
CA LYS A 79 2.62 9.98 22.66
C LYS A 79 1.16 9.99 22.23
N ALA A 80 0.50 11.15 22.25
CA ALA A 80 -0.90 11.28 21.84
C ALA A 80 -1.08 10.92 20.36
N GLU A 81 -0.21 11.41 19.48
CA GLU A 81 -0.23 11.09 18.05
C GLU A 81 0.01 9.60 17.79
N ALA A 82 0.98 8.99 18.49
CA ALA A 82 1.27 7.56 18.38
C ALA A 82 0.07 6.70 18.79
N LEU A 83 -0.61 7.05 19.90
CA LEU A 83 -1.80 6.34 20.35
C LEU A 83 -2.96 6.48 19.36
N ALA A 84 -3.19 7.68 18.82
CA ALA A 84 -4.19 7.93 17.80
C ALA A 84 -3.91 7.12 16.52
N LEU A 85 -2.66 7.13 16.04
CA LEU A 85 -2.25 6.38 14.86
C LEU A 85 -2.43 4.87 15.05
N VAL A 86 -1.99 4.32 16.19
CA VAL A 86 -2.11 2.88 16.46
C VAL A 86 -3.58 2.47 16.51
N ALA A 87 -4.42 3.22 17.23
CA ALA A 87 -5.85 2.93 17.31
C ALA A 87 -6.53 2.97 15.93
N TRP A 88 -6.21 3.98 15.12
CA TRP A 88 -6.74 4.09 13.76
C TRP A 88 -6.24 2.96 12.85
N ARG A 89 -4.93 2.68 12.85
CA ARG A 89 -4.30 1.63 12.05
C ARG A 89 -4.92 0.26 12.37
N ASP A 90 -5.13 -0.03 13.65
CA ASP A 90 -5.71 -1.29 14.09
C ASP A 90 -7.17 -1.41 13.62
N ALA A 91 -7.95 -0.33 13.68
CA ALA A 91 -9.31 -0.28 13.13
C ALA A 91 -9.33 -0.43 11.59
N VAL A 92 -8.36 0.17 10.89
CA VAL A 92 -8.20 0.00 9.44
C VAL A 92 -7.95 -1.45 9.08
N TRP A 93 -7.02 -2.13 9.76
CA TRP A 93 -6.74 -3.54 9.48
C TRP A 93 -7.91 -4.46 9.83
N ALA A 94 -8.60 -4.22 10.94
CA ALA A 94 -9.81 -4.96 11.28
C ALA A 94 -10.88 -4.83 10.18
N ALA A 95 -11.12 -3.62 9.68
CA ALA A 95 -12.06 -3.39 8.58
C ALA A 95 -11.58 -4.00 7.25
N ALA A 96 -10.28 -3.90 6.94
CA ALA A 96 -9.69 -4.47 5.73
C ALA A 96 -9.83 -6.00 5.70
N TYR A 97 -9.58 -6.69 6.82
CA TYR A 97 -9.78 -8.13 6.91
C TYR A 97 -11.25 -8.54 6.78
N ALA A 98 -12.17 -7.75 7.33
CA ALA A 98 -13.61 -7.99 7.13
C ALA A 98 -14.02 -7.84 5.66
N LEU A 99 -13.50 -6.84 4.95
CA LEU A 99 -13.72 -6.65 3.51
C LEU A 99 -13.13 -7.80 2.68
N LEU A 100 -11.97 -8.35 3.07
CA LEU A 100 -11.38 -9.51 2.39
C LEU A 100 -12.19 -10.79 2.61
N ALA A 101 -12.77 -10.96 3.80
CA ALA A 101 -13.63 -12.10 4.12
C ALA A 101 -14.98 -12.04 3.38
N ALA A 102 -15.51 -10.84 3.16
CA ALA A 102 -16.76 -10.61 2.43
C ALA A 102 -16.63 -9.40 1.47
N PRO A 103 -16.01 -9.58 0.29
CA PRO A 103 -15.79 -8.49 -0.65
C PRO A 103 -17.12 -7.95 -1.20
N PRO A 104 -17.41 -6.65 -1.07
CA PRO A 104 -18.59 -6.06 -1.67
C PRO A 104 -18.49 -6.06 -3.20
N VAL A 105 -19.64 -6.23 -3.87
CA VAL A 105 -19.73 -6.23 -5.34
C VAL A 105 -19.21 -4.90 -5.90
N GLY A 106 -18.35 -4.97 -6.91
CA GLY A 106 -17.82 -3.80 -7.62
C GLY A 106 -16.63 -3.11 -6.95
N VAL A 107 -16.20 -3.53 -5.75
CA VAL A 107 -15.00 -3.01 -5.09
C VAL A 107 -13.80 -3.86 -5.51
N THR A 108 -12.96 -3.27 -6.36
CA THR A 108 -11.83 -3.97 -7.00
C THR A 108 -10.53 -3.18 -6.96
N THR A 109 -10.56 -1.93 -6.51
CA THR A 109 -9.39 -1.03 -6.49
C THR A 109 -9.09 -0.55 -5.08
N LEU A 110 -7.81 -0.21 -4.83
CA LEU A 110 -7.38 0.39 -3.57
C LEU A 110 -8.18 1.66 -3.22
N ALA A 111 -8.43 2.53 -4.18
CA ALA A 111 -9.15 3.78 -3.96
C ALA A 111 -10.57 3.52 -3.41
N GLN A 112 -11.29 2.58 -4.01
CA GLN A 112 -12.61 2.15 -3.53
C GLN A 112 -12.53 1.55 -2.13
N VAL A 113 -11.55 0.67 -1.88
CA VAL A 113 -11.34 0.09 -0.55
C VAL A 113 -11.09 1.18 0.49
N ILE A 114 -10.20 2.13 0.21
CA ILE A 114 -9.91 3.26 1.11
C ILE A 114 -11.18 4.03 1.46
N THR A 115 -12.14 4.22 0.54
CA THR A 115 -13.41 4.91 0.86
C THR A 115 -14.20 4.22 1.97
N LEU A 116 -14.10 2.90 2.08
CA LEU A 116 -14.80 2.08 3.07
C LEU A 116 -14.03 1.94 4.40
N LEU A 117 -12.75 2.32 4.43
CA LEU A 117 -11.92 2.19 5.62
C LEU A 117 -12.10 3.35 6.60
N PRO A 118 -11.95 3.10 7.93
CA PRO A 118 -11.97 4.13 8.95
C PRO A 118 -11.00 5.27 8.65
N LYS A 119 -11.41 6.50 8.97
CA LYS A 119 -10.62 7.72 8.70
C LYS A 119 -9.83 8.15 9.93
N PRO A 120 -8.60 8.64 9.76
CA PRO A 120 -7.72 8.96 10.90
C PRO A 120 -8.32 10.02 11.83
N ALA A 121 -9.05 11.00 11.28
CA ALA A 121 -9.70 12.05 12.07
C ALA A 121 -10.68 11.52 13.14
N ALA A 122 -11.30 10.35 12.92
CA ALA A 122 -12.20 9.72 13.89
C ALA A 122 -11.48 9.18 15.14
N PHE A 123 -10.15 9.10 15.11
CA PHE A 123 -9.30 8.57 16.18
C PHE A 123 -8.43 9.65 16.84
N GLY A 124 -8.75 10.92 16.61
CA GLY A 124 -7.98 12.04 17.16
C GLY A 124 -6.65 12.30 16.45
N TRP A 125 -6.43 11.71 15.28
CA TRP A 125 -5.30 12.09 14.43
C TRP A 125 -5.52 13.50 13.89
N VAL A 126 -4.74 14.44 14.40
CA VAL A 126 -4.72 15.83 13.93
C VAL A 126 -3.53 15.98 12.99
N ALA A 127 -3.78 16.38 11.75
CA ALA A 127 -2.71 16.69 10.82
C ALA A 127 -2.01 17.98 11.29
N ASP A 128 -0.78 17.85 11.76
CA ASP A 128 0.03 18.97 12.23
C ASP A 128 1.43 18.83 11.60
N PRO A 129 1.58 19.25 10.34
CA PRO A 129 2.85 19.15 9.65
C PRO A 129 3.91 19.95 10.40
N ILE A 130 5.09 19.36 10.59
CA ILE A 130 6.22 20.10 11.14
C ILE A 130 6.61 21.17 10.12
N GLU A 131 6.22 22.42 10.37
CA GLU A 131 6.79 23.55 9.66
C GLU A 131 8.25 23.67 10.08
N LEU A 132 9.16 23.30 9.17
CA LEU A 132 10.57 23.55 9.37
C LEU A 132 10.77 25.06 9.51
N ILE A 133 11.26 25.50 10.67
CA ILE A 133 11.77 26.85 10.84
C ILE A 133 12.75 27.09 9.69
N GLN A 134 12.47 28.11 8.86
CA GLN A 134 13.40 28.53 7.82
C GLN A 134 14.71 28.92 8.51
N LEU A 135 15.72 28.05 8.44
CA LEU A 135 17.03 28.39 8.94
C LEU A 135 17.54 29.59 8.11
N PRO A 136 18.11 30.62 8.76
CA PRO A 136 18.72 31.71 8.01
C PRO A 136 19.76 31.14 7.05
N PRO A 137 19.91 31.72 5.84
CA PRO A 137 20.86 31.23 4.86
C PRO A 137 22.25 31.12 5.50
N VAL A 138 22.92 29.98 5.28
CA VAL A 138 24.30 29.78 5.73
C VAL A 138 25.13 30.90 5.11
N ASN A 139 25.70 31.76 5.93
CA ASN A 139 26.51 32.86 5.46
C ASN A 139 27.73 32.26 4.74
N PRO A 140 27.94 32.46 3.43
CA PRO A 140 28.99 31.78 2.65
C PRO A 140 30.40 32.32 2.95
N SER A 141 30.62 32.90 4.13
CA SER A 141 31.86 33.56 4.53
C SER A 141 32.17 33.25 5.99
N ALA A 142 32.59 32.02 6.26
CA ALA A 142 33.28 31.59 7.48
C ALA A 142 34.36 30.57 7.10
#